data_AF-A0A2S6SRZ4-F1
#
_entry.id   AF-A0A2S6SRZ4-F1
#
_cell.length_a   1.000
_cell.length_b   1.000
_cell.length_c   1.000
_cell.angle_alpha   90.00
_cell.angle_beta   90.00
_cell.angle_gamma   90.00
#
_symmetry.space_group_name_H-M   'P 1'
#
loop_
_entity.id
_entity.type
_entity.pdbx_description
1 polymer ?
#
loop_
_entity_poly.entity_id
_entity_poly.type
_entity_poly.pdbx_seq_one_letter_code
_entity_poly.pdbx_strand_id
1 'polypeptide(L)'
;MASYRLYNPVIFYHLILFFLFSISINYFIELKYVNLVCYVIFHITFVYLAFYYYNYLLFLTGFIYGIFFDLILINYITPHLLTFLSLLLIITLIKKNLINLNPNKISYIIFFFLFSSIFLEMIIASIIFNYYFNFYNFLTLIFIGLIFFIPIIYFFSKLDNL
;
A
#
# COMPACT_ATOMS: atom_id res chain seq x y z
N MET A 1 20.71 20.33 14.79
CA MET A 1 20.96 19.65 16.08
C MET A 1 20.43 18.24 15.90
N ALA A 2 21.31 17.26 15.72
CA ALA A 2 20.94 15.88 15.43
C ALA A 2 20.41 15.24 16.73
N SER A 3 19.10 15.04 16.83
CA SER A 3 18.54 14.16 17.84
C SER A 3 18.93 12.73 17.45
N TYR A 4 19.52 12.00 18.39
CA TYR A 4 19.76 10.57 18.26
C TYR A 4 18.38 9.89 18.14
N ARG A 5 17.96 9.49 16.93
CA ARG A 5 16.81 8.60 16.75
C ARG A 5 17.16 7.25 17.38
N LEU A 6 16.46 6.89 18.45
CA LEU A 6 16.71 5.66 19.20
C LEU A 6 16.33 4.40 18.41
N TYR A 7 15.41 4.50 17.44
CA TYR A 7 14.94 3.39 16.61
C TYR A 7 14.77 3.78 15.13
N ASN A 8 14.93 2.80 14.22
CA ASN A 8 14.66 3.00 12.80
C ASN A 8 13.15 2.79 12.54
N PRO A 9 12.36 3.85 12.26
CA PRO A 9 10.91 3.74 12.08
C PRO A 9 10.50 2.75 10.99
N VAL A 10 11.39 2.50 10.02
CA VAL A 10 11.20 1.53 8.93
C VAL A 10 10.89 0.12 9.44
N ILE A 11 11.49 -0.31 10.57
CA ILE A 11 11.24 -1.65 11.13
C ILE A 11 9.78 -1.77 11.58
N PHE A 12 9.24 -0.75 12.24
CA PHE A 12 7.83 -0.73 12.66
C PHE A 12 6.89 -0.80 11.46
N TYR A 13 7.17 -0.09 10.38
CA TYR A 13 6.35 -0.17 9.17
C TYR A 13 6.36 -1.56 8.53
N HIS A 14 7.49 -2.27 8.52
CA HIS A 14 7.52 -3.66 8.05
C HIS A 14 6.72 -4.61 8.94
N LEU A 15 6.74 -4.41 10.27
CA LEU A 15 5.89 -5.16 11.21
C LEU A 15 4.40 -4.86 10.96
N ILE A 16 4.05 -3.60 10.74
CA ILE A 16 2.69 -3.18 10.39
C ILE A 16 2.25 -3.84 9.08
N LEU A 17 3.08 -3.79 8.02
CA LEU A 17 2.79 -4.47 6.75
C LEU A 17 2.53 -5.96 6.95
N PHE A 18 3.37 -6.65 7.72
CA PHE A 18 3.22 -8.08 7.98
C PHE A 18 1.90 -8.41 8.68
N PHE A 19 1.55 -7.64 9.71
CA PHE A 19 0.30 -7.83 10.46
C PHE A 19 -0.94 -7.54 9.59
N LEU A 20 -0.92 -6.42 8.86
CA LEU A 20 -2.00 -6.03 7.96
C LEU A 20 -2.19 -7.04 6.83
N PHE A 21 -1.10 -7.50 6.23
CA PHE A 21 -1.12 -8.57 5.24
C PHE A 21 -1.81 -9.80 5.81
N SER A 22 -1.37 -10.30 6.96
CA SER A 22 -1.89 -11.51 7.60
C SER A 22 -3.41 -11.45 7.84
N ILE A 23 -3.94 -10.30 8.24
CA ILE A 23 -5.38 -10.12 8.42
C ILE A 23 -6.10 -9.97 7.07
N SER A 24 -5.51 -9.24 6.11
CA SER A 24 -6.15 -8.98 4.82
C SER A 24 -6.41 -10.25 3.99
N ILE A 25 -5.56 -11.27 4.12
CA ILE A 25 -5.70 -12.55 3.42
C ILE A 25 -6.57 -13.57 4.18
N ASN A 26 -7.15 -13.18 5.30
CA ASN A 26 -7.92 -14.09 6.13
C ASN A 26 -9.22 -14.53 5.43
N TYR A 27 -9.56 -15.83 5.50
CA TYR A 27 -10.74 -16.38 4.82
C TYR A 27 -12.02 -16.35 5.64
N PHE A 28 -11.99 -15.90 6.90
CA PHE A 28 -13.21 -15.86 7.72
C PHE A 28 -14.24 -14.88 7.15
N ILE A 29 -15.36 -15.42 6.68
CA ILE A 29 -16.45 -14.69 6.02
C ILE A 29 -17.04 -13.60 6.93
N GLU A 30 -17.12 -13.87 8.24
CA GLU A 30 -17.63 -12.95 9.26
C GLU A 30 -16.78 -11.68 9.39
N LEU A 31 -15.49 -11.75 9.02
CA LEU A 31 -14.54 -10.64 9.14
C LEU A 31 -14.23 -9.97 7.79
N LYS A 32 -15.04 -10.20 6.75
CA LYS A 32 -14.81 -9.65 5.40
C LYS A 32 -14.45 -8.16 5.41
N TYR A 33 -15.19 -7.33 6.16
CA TYR A 33 -14.92 -5.89 6.20
C TYR A 33 -13.61 -5.55 6.94
N VAL A 34 -13.24 -6.32 7.96
CA VAL A 34 -11.94 -6.17 8.65
C VAL A 34 -10.81 -6.47 7.67
N ASN A 35 -10.95 -7.53 6.87
CA ASN A 35 -9.95 -7.90 5.86
C ASN A 35 -9.80 -6.80 4.79
N LEU A 36 -10.92 -6.24 4.31
CA LEU A 36 -10.91 -5.12 3.37
C LEU A 36 -10.28 -3.86 3.97
N VAL A 37 -10.56 -3.56 5.25
CA VAL A 37 -9.90 -2.47 5.97
C VAL A 37 -8.40 -2.72 6.00
N CYS A 38 -7.95 -3.87 6.52
CA CYS A 38 -6.52 -4.20 6.58
C CYS A 38 -5.85 -4.19 5.21
N TYR A 39 -6.54 -4.61 4.16
CA TYR A 39 -6.06 -4.54 2.78
C TYR A 39 -5.79 -3.09 2.36
N VAL A 40 -6.73 -2.18 2.60
CA VAL A 40 -6.55 -0.75 2.25
C VAL A 40 -5.44 -0.11 3.10
N ILE A 41 -5.39 -0.40 4.40
CA ILE A 41 -4.33 0.11 5.28
C ILE A 41 -2.96 -0.43 4.84
N PHE A 42 -2.88 -1.69 4.38
CA PHE A 42 -1.66 -2.26 3.82
C PHE A 42 -1.17 -1.42 2.64
N HIS A 43 -2.06 -1.08 1.69
CA HIS A 43 -1.71 -0.26 0.54
C HIS A 43 -1.27 1.14 0.94
N ILE A 44 -1.97 1.79 1.88
CA ILE A 44 -1.56 3.09 2.43
C ILE A 44 -0.15 2.99 3.01
N THR A 45 0.13 1.96 3.81
CA THR A 45 1.43 1.73 4.45
C THR A 45 2.54 1.51 3.42
N PHE A 46 2.28 0.68 2.40
CA PHE A 46 3.25 0.36 1.36
C PHE A 46 3.60 1.59 0.51
N VAL A 47 2.58 2.33 0.06
CA VAL A 47 2.80 3.59 -0.68
C VAL A 47 3.52 4.61 0.20
N TYR A 48 3.12 4.75 1.47
CA TYR A 48 3.79 5.67 2.40
C TYR A 48 5.28 5.35 2.56
N LEU A 49 5.64 4.08 2.77
CA LEU A 49 7.02 3.62 2.80
C LEU A 49 7.77 3.94 1.51
N ALA A 50 7.13 3.72 0.36
CA ALA A 50 7.74 4.01 -0.93
C ALA A 50 8.03 5.51 -1.13
N PHE A 51 7.22 6.41 -0.56
CA PHE A 51 7.44 7.86 -0.64
C PHE A 51 8.47 8.36 0.37
N TYR A 52 8.35 8.00 1.65
CA TYR A 52 9.16 8.58 2.72
C TYR A 52 10.43 7.80 3.06
N TYR A 53 10.41 6.48 2.87
CA TYR A 53 11.47 5.56 3.30
C TYR A 53 12.03 4.72 2.16
N TYR A 54 11.98 5.26 0.93
CA TYR A 54 12.43 4.54 -0.25
C TYR A 54 13.86 3.99 -0.09
N ASN A 55 13.98 2.67 -0.24
CA ASN A 55 15.24 1.96 -0.43
C ASN A 55 15.03 0.84 -1.48
N TYR A 56 16.12 0.31 -2.06
CA TYR A 56 16.03 -0.77 -3.04
C TYR A 56 15.46 -2.08 -2.46
N LEU A 57 15.53 -2.28 -1.14
CA LEU A 57 14.92 -3.44 -0.48
C LEU A 57 13.38 -3.41 -0.58
N LEU A 58 12.76 -2.24 -0.77
CA LEU A 58 11.32 -2.16 -1.00
C LEU A 58 10.88 -2.93 -2.25
N PHE A 59 11.72 -3.03 -3.29
CA PHE A 59 11.44 -3.89 -4.44
C PHE A 59 11.29 -5.36 -4.04
N LEU A 60 12.17 -5.85 -3.15
CA LEU A 60 12.04 -7.21 -2.61
C LEU A 60 10.77 -7.36 -1.78
N THR A 61 10.42 -6.35 -0.96
CA THR A 61 9.18 -6.43 -0.18
C THR A 61 7.93 -6.39 -1.05
N GLY A 62 7.88 -5.54 -2.08
CA GLY A 62 6.78 -5.49 -3.05
C GLY A 62 6.68 -6.78 -3.85
N PHE A 63 7.82 -7.38 -4.22
CA PHE A 63 7.86 -8.68 -4.88
C PHE A 63 7.25 -9.78 -4.00
N ILE A 64 7.68 -9.90 -2.74
CA ILE A 64 7.20 -10.93 -1.81
C ILE A 64 5.71 -10.77 -1.54
N TYR A 65 5.26 -9.58 -1.15
CA TYR A 65 3.85 -9.35 -0.85
C TYR A 65 2.96 -9.45 -2.09
N GLY A 66 3.45 -8.98 -3.24
CA GLY A 66 2.73 -9.10 -4.51
C GLY A 66 2.45 -10.56 -4.87
N ILE A 67 3.47 -11.43 -4.81
CA ILE A 67 3.31 -12.87 -5.04
C ILE A 67 2.34 -13.49 -4.03
N PHE A 68 2.46 -13.16 -2.74
CA PHE A 68 1.59 -13.75 -1.73
C PHE A 68 0.13 -13.32 -1.87
N PHE A 69 -0.14 -12.04 -2.13
CA PHE A 69 -1.49 -11.58 -2.42
C PHE A 69 -2.08 -12.27 -3.64
N ASP A 70 -1.31 -12.34 -4.71
CA ASP A 70 -1.72 -12.98 -5.96
C ASP A 70 -2.07 -14.46 -5.77
N LEU A 71 -1.21 -15.23 -5.11
CA LEU A 71 -1.43 -16.65 -4.87
C LEU A 71 -2.62 -16.91 -3.95
N ILE A 72 -2.79 -16.10 -2.90
CA ILE A 72 -3.79 -16.38 -1.86
C ILE A 72 -5.17 -15.81 -2.24
N LEU A 73 -5.23 -14.59 -2.79
CA LEU A 73 -6.52 -13.95 -3.10
C LEU A 73 -7.07 -14.34 -4.48
N ILE A 74 -6.20 -14.51 -5.47
CA ILE A 74 -6.61 -14.64 -6.89
C ILE A 74 -6.20 -16.01 -7.46
N ASN A 75 -5.27 -16.73 -6.83
CA ASN A 75 -4.70 -17.99 -7.32
C ASN A 75 -4.00 -17.86 -8.69
N TYR A 76 -3.54 -16.65 -9.02
CA TYR A 76 -2.75 -16.35 -10.22
C TYR A 76 -1.72 -15.27 -9.90
N ILE A 77 -0.46 -15.53 -10.22
CA ILE A 77 0.63 -14.56 -10.11
C ILE A 77 0.48 -13.56 -11.24
N THR A 78 0.28 -12.27 -10.93
CA THR A 78 0.56 -11.08 -11.76
C THR A 78 -0.09 -9.81 -11.19
N PRO A 79 -1.39 -9.76 -10.80
CA PRO A 79 -2.08 -8.48 -10.56
C PRO A 79 -1.42 -7.58 -9.52
N HIS A 80 -1.24 -8.05 -8.29
CA HIS A 80 -0.63 -7.29 -7.20
C HIS A 80 0.89 -7.15 -7.38
N LEU A 81 1.55 -8.22 -7.87
CA LEU A 81 2.98 -8.17 -8.16
C LEU A 81 3.32 -7.06 -9.14
N LEU A 82 2.59 -6.99 -10.26
CA LEU A 82 2.84 -6.01 -11.31
C LEU A 82 2.51 -4.60 -10.84
N THR A 83 1.45 -4.40 -10.05
CA THR A 83 1.13 -3.07 -9.49
C THR A 83 2.18 -2.59 -8.50
N PHE A 84 2.64 -3.43 -7.59
CA PHE A 84 3.65 -3.02 -6.61
C PHE A 84 4.98 -2.68 -7.26
N LEU A 85 5.44 -3.50 -8.20
CA LEU A 85 6.70 -3.25 -8.92
C LEU A 85 6.61 -2.02 -9.83
N SER A 86 5.50 -1.84 -10.55
CA SER A 86 5.30 -0.65 -11.39
C SER A 86 5.17 0.63 -10.56
N LEU A 87 4.48 0.59 -9.41
CA LEU A 87 4.39 1.70 -8.48
C LEU A 87 5.77 2.11 -7.97
N LEU A 88 6.60 1.16 -7.54
CA LEU A 88 7.96 1.44 -7.08
C LEU A 88 8.82 2.01 -8.21
N LEU A 89 8.72 1.46 -9.42
CA LEU A 89 9.42 1.99 -10.60
C LEU A 89 9.01 3.44 -10.88
N ILE A 90 7.71 3.76 -10.89
CA ILE A 90 7.24 5.13 -11.09
C ILE A 90 7.81 6.05 -10.00
N ILE A 91 7.76 5.63 -8.73
CA ILE A 91 8.30 6.40 -7.60
C ILE A 91 9.79 6.66 -7.77
N THR A 92 10.59 5.69 -8.24
CA THR A 92 12.03 5.92 -8.50
C THR A 92 12.27 7.02 -9.53
N LEU A 93 11.43 7.09 -10.56
CA LEU A 93 11.55 8.08 -11.63
C LEU A 93 11.19 9.48 -11.14
N ILE A 94 10.16 9.61 -10.28
CA ILE A 94 9.68 10.90 -9.79
C ILE A 94 10.34 11.34 -8.48
N LYS A 95 11.10 10.48 -7.79
CA LYS A 95 11.67 10.74 -6.45
C LYS A 95 12.41 12.07 -6.35
N LYS A 96 13.21 12.43 -7.36
CA LYS A 96 13.95 13.69 -7.39
C LYS A 96 13.02 14.92 -7.30
N ASN A 97 11.84 14.84 -7.88
CA ASN A 97 10.86 15.93 -7.89
C ASN A 97 10.07 16.01 -6.57
N LEU A 98 10.03 14.92 -5.80
CA LEU A 98 9.29 14.84 -4.53
C LEU A 98 10.00 15.55 -3.38
N ILE A 99 11.34 15.66 -3.42
CA ILE A 99 12.17 16.19 -2.32
C ILE A 99 11.80 17.64 -1.94
N ASN A 100 11.31 18.43 -2.90
CA ASN A 100 11.01 19.85 -2.69
C ASN A 100 9.53 20.14 -2.38
N LEU A 101 8.70 19.10 -2.24
CA LEU A 101 7.27 19.26 -1.99
C LEU A 101 6.98 19.44 -0.50
N ASN A 102 6.02 20.30 -0.19
CA ASN A 102 5.47 20.41 1.16
C ASN A 102 4.79 19.07 1.55
N PRO A 103 4.92 18.60 2.81
CA PRO A 103 4.21 17.43 3.32
C PRO A 103 2.75 17.28 2.90
N ASN A 104 1.97 18.38 2.87
CA ASN A 104 0.57 18.33 2.44
C ASN A 104 0.42 17.95 0.96
N LYS A 105 1.35 18.39 0.10
CA LYS A 105 1.36 17.97 -1.32
C LYS A 105 1.74 16.50 -1.45
N ILE A 106 2.70 16.03 -0.65
CA ILE A 106 3.10 14.63 -0.64
C ILE A 106 1.92 13.75 -0.18
N SER A 107 1.15 14.15 0.83
CA SER A 107 -0.03 13.39 1.26
C SER A 107 -1.10 13.28 0.16
N TYR A 108 -1.35 14.34 -0.61
CA TYR A 108 -2.26 14.24 -1.77
C TYR A 108 -1.74 13.29 -2.86
N ILE A 109 -0.42 13.25 -3.07
CA ILE A 109 0.19 12.32 -4.02
C ILE A 109 0.04 10.88 -3.50
N ILE A 110 0.33 10.60 -2.23
CA ILE A 110 0.16 9.27 -1.63
C ILE A 110 -1.30 8.81 -1.76
N PHE A 111 -2.26 9.71 -1.51
CA PHE A 111 -3.68 9.44 -1.69
C PHE A 111 -4.04 9.06 -3.14
N PHE A 112 -3.47 9.75 -4.12
CA PHE A 112 -3.65 9.41 -5.53
C PHE A 112 -3.01 8.04 -5.87
N PHE A 113 -1.81 7.76 -5.36
CA PHE A 113 -1.13 6.49 -5.56
C PHE A 113 -1.87 5.30 -4.93
N LEU A 114 -2.54 5.52 -3.79
CA LEU A 114 -3.39 4.50 -3.15
C LEU A 114 -4.51 4.03 -4.07
N PHE A 115 -5.28 4.94 -4.68
CA PHE A 115 -6.41 4.53 -5.51
C PHE A 115 -5.97 4.05 -6.88
N SER A 116 -4.90 4.63 -7.43
CA SER A 116 -4.36 4.16 -8.71
C SER A 116 -3.78 2.74 -8.59
N SER A 117 -3.15 2.35 -7.47
CA SER A 117 -2.69 0.97 -7.29
C SER A 117 -3.85 -0.02 -7.24
N ILE A 118 -4.87 0.23 -6.40
CA ILE A 118 -6.06 -0.63 -6.30
C ILE A 118 -6.79 -0.74 -7.65
N PHE A 119 -6.92 0.38 -8.37
CA PHE A 119 -7.54 0.41 -9.69
C PHE A 119 -6.75 -0.41 -10.71
N LEU A 120 -5.42 -0.25 -10.74
CA LEU A 120 -4.55 -1.01 -11.63
C LEU A 120 -4.62 -2.51 -11.35
N GLU A 121 -4.69 -2.94 -10.09
CA GLU A 121 -4.80 -4.35 -9.72
C GLU A 121 -6.04 -4.98 -10.34
N MET A 122 -7.20 -4.33 -10.19
CA MET A 122 -8.46 -4.81 -10.73
C MET A 122 -8.49 -4.78 -12.26
N ILE A 123 -7.87 -3.78 -12.89
CA ILE A 123 -7.73 -3.73 -14.34
C ILE A 123 -6.83 -4.85 -14.84
N ILE A 124 -5.65 -5.04 -14.24
CA ILE A 124 -4.70 -6.08 -14.65
C ILE A 124 -5.34 -7.46 -14.48
N ALA A 125 -6.03 -7.70 -13.37
CA ALA A 125 -6.76 -8.94 -13.14
C ALA A 125 -7.86 -9.18 -14.20
N SER A 126 -8.58 -8.14 -14.59
CA SER A 126 -9.64 -8.25 -15.60
C SER A 126 -9.13 -8.44 -17.02
N ILE A 127 -8.05 -7.76 -17.41
CA ILE A 127 -7.47 -7.87 -18.77
C ILE A 127 -6.73 -9.20 -18.94
N ILE A 128 -5.93 -9.62 -17.95
CA ILE A 128 -5.02 -10.77 -18.10
C ILE A 128 -5.70 -12.09 -17.80
N PHE A 129 -6.58 -12.13 -16.80
CA PHE A 129 -7.20 -13.38 -16.31
C PHE A 129 -8.71 -13.41 -16.47
N ASN A 130 -9.31 -12.44 -17.16
CA ASN A 130 -10.75 -12.32 -17.36
C ASN A 130 -11.57 -12.29 -16.04
N TYR A 131 -10.98 -11.82 -14.93
CA TYR A 131 -11.75 -11.55 -13.73
C TYR A 131 -12.72 -10.38 -13.96
N TYR A 132 -14.00 -10.58 -13.66
CA TYR A 132 -14.96 -9.50 -13.81
C TYR A 132 -14.62 -8.32 -12.88
N PHE A 133 -14.54 -7.11 -13.46
CA PHE A 133 -14.31 -5.90 -12.68
C PHE A 133 -15.52 -5.64 -11.76
N ASN A 134 -15.37 -5.96 -10.48
CA ASN A 134 -16.45 -5.76 -9.51
C ASN A 134 -16.47 -4.32 -9.00
N PHE A 135 -17.28 -3.48 -9.66
CA PHE A 135 -17.42 -2.06 -9.32
C PHE A 135 -17.88 -1.82 -7.87
N TYR A 136 -18.72 -2.68 -7.31
CA TYR A 136 -19.16 -2.56 -5.92
C TYR A 136 -18.00 -2.76 -4.94
N ASN A 137 -17.16 -3.78 -5.16
CA ASN A 137 -15.96 -3.99 -4.34
C ASN A 137 -14.97 -2.83 -4.48
N PHE A 138 -14.77 -2.33 -5.71
CA PHE A 138 -13.90 -1.18 -5.96
C PHE A 138 -14.36 0.07 -5.19
N LEU A 139 -15.65 0.42 -5.27
CA LEU A 139 -16.21 1.53 -4.50
C LEU A 139 -16.08 1.30 -3.00
N THR A 140 -16.28 0.08 -2.51
CA THR A 140 -16.11 -0.26 -1.10
C THR A 140 -14.68 0.02 -0.62
N LEU A 141 -13.67 -0.40 -1.40
CA LEU A 141 -12.27 -0.11 -1.11
C LEU A 141 -11.98 1.41 -1.14
N ILE A 142 -12.60 2.15 -2.06
CA ILE A 142 -12.50 3.62 -2.10
C ILE A 142 -13.05 4.25 -0.83
N PHE A 143 -14.25 3.87 -0.41
CA PHE A 143 -14.89 4.41 0.79
C PHE A 143 -14.06 4.12 2.05
N ILE A 144 -13.53 2.90 2.18
CA ILE A 144 -12.62 2.54 3.27
C ILE A 144 -11.37 3.44 3.22
N GLY A 145 -10.76 3.61 2.04
CA GLY A 145 -9.61 4.48 1.85
C GLY A 145 -9.88 5.91 2.29
N LEU A 146 -11.03 6.49 1.90
CA LEU A 146 -11.42 7.84 2.29
C LEU A 146 -11.53 8.01 3.81
N ILE A 147 -12.14 7.05 4.50
CA ILE A 147 -12.35 7.10 5.96
C ILE A 147 -11.01 6.98 6.69
N PHE A 148 -10.16 6.04 6.27
CA PHE A 148 -8.97 5.67 7.02
C PHE A 148 -7.72 6.46 6.63
N PHE A 149 -7.70 7.14 5.48
CA PHE A 149 -6.50 7.82 5.00
C PHE A 149 -5.94 8.85 5.99
N ILE A 150 -6.76 9.82 6.40
CA ILE A 150 -6.33 10.89 7.32
C ILE A 150 -5.86 10.34 8.67
N PRO A 151 -6.62 9.48 9.39
CA PRO A 151 -6.17 8.99 10.69
C PRO A 151 -4.88 8.17 10.60
N ILE A 152 -4.67 7.41 9.51
CA ILE A 152 -3.45 6.63 9.31
C ILE A 152 -2.24 7.54 9.04
N ILE A 153 -2.37 8.52 8.15
CA ILE A 153 -1.28 9.47 7.88
C ILE A 153 -0.92 10.25 9.15
N TYR A 154 -1.92 10.63 9.96
CA TYR A 154 -1.67 11.25 11.25
C TYR A 154 -0.90 10.31 12.20
N PHE A 155 -1.31 9.05 12.30
CA PHE A 155 -0.62 8.04 13.11
C PHE A 155 0.83 7.84 12.64
N PHE A 156 1.08 7.74 11.33
CA PHE A 156 2.41 7.61 10.75
C PHE A 156 3.30 8.83 11.05
N SER A 157 2.74 10.05 11.00
CA SER A 157 3.48 11.25 11.40
C SER A 157 3.93 11.23 12.86
N LYS A 158 3.21 10.52 13.74
CA LYS A 158 3.63 10.31 15.13
C LYS A 158 4.69 9.23 15.25
N LEU A 159 4.53 8.11 14.54
CA LEU A 159 5.53 7.03 14.48
C LEU A 159 6.89 7.52 13.96
N ASP A 160 6.89 8.40 12.97
CA ASP A 160 8.10 9.00 12.38
C ASP A 160 8.92 9.85 13.37
N ASN A 161 8.28 10.29 14.45
CA ASN A 161 8.86 11.15 15.48
C ASN A 161 9.21 10.40 16.78
N LEU A 162 9.04 9.07 16.83
CA LEU A 162 9.54 8.20 17.91
C LEU A 162 11.07 8.01 17.80
#